data_AF-A0A255P240-F1
#
_entry.id   AF-A0A255P240-F1
#
_cell.length_a   1.000
_cell.length_b   1.000
_cell.length_c   1.000
_cell.angle_alpha   90.00
_cell.angle_beta   90.00
_cell.angle_gamma   90.00
#
_symmetry.space_group_name_H-M   'P 1'
#
loop_
_entity.id
_entity.type
_entity.pdbx_description
1 polymer ?
#
loop_
_entity_poly.entity_id
_entity_poly.type
_entity_poly.pdbx_seq_one_letter_code
_entity_poly.pdbx_strand_id
1 'polypeptide(L)'
;MAWDDGPPLRSPSGPYQYDHGMATSHDFMQRMREVQAAREKAFEPLAEILEQRAELQRQLAALDAPYAEAYVAAEAAGWTSEELKAIGVEEPAKRPKGRPRGTRRTAKREKPESSAHESPATSPAGAVPSQQGAGEAAAAPVGSISG
;
A
#
# COMPACT_ATOMS: atom_id res chain seq x y z
N MET A 1 -76.48 -64.22 -15.62
CA MET A 1 -75.63 -63.14 -16.15
C MET A 1 -75.92 -61.88 -15.35
N ALA A 2 -75.05 -61.56 -14.39
CA ALA A 2 -75.02 -60.29 -13.69
C ALA A 2 -73.54 -59.95 -13.49
N TRP A 3 -73.11 -58.89 -14.15
CA TRP A 3 -71.78 -58.30 -14.04
C TRP A 3 -71.77 -57.28 -12.91
N ASP A 4 -70.55 -57.01 -12.44
CA ASP A 4 -70.12 -55.76 -11.79
C ASP A 4 -70.53 -55.50 -10.34
N ASP A 5 -69.54 -55.59 -9.45
CA ASP A 5 -69.33 -54.58 -8.42
C ASP A 5 -67.85 -54.61 -7.98
N GLY A 6 -67.01 -53.86 -8.71
CA GLY A 6 -65.63 -53.58 -8.31
C GLY A 6 -65.59 -52.56 -7.17
N PRO A 7 -64.67 -52.66 -6.21
CA PRO A 7 -64.60 -51.73 -5.08
C PRO A 7 -64.19 -50.32 -5.56
N PRO A 8 -64.79 -49.24 -5.02
CA PRO A 8 -64.40 -47.89 -5.42
C PRO A 8 -63.00 -47.57 -4.90
N LEU A 9 -62.12 -47.17 -5.83
CA LEU A 9 -60.83 -46.55 -5.53
C LEU A 9 -61.08 -45.23 -4.79
N ARG A 10 -61.03 -45.29 -3.46
CA ARG A 10 -61.09 -44.09 -2.62
C ARG A 10 -59.76 -43.36 -2.74
N SER A 11 -59.69 -42.41 -3.66
CA SER A 11 -58.61 -41.42 -3.72
C SER A 11 -58.78 -40.43 -2.57
N PRO A 12 -57.85 -40.32 -1.59
CA PRO A 12 -57.79 -39.13 -0.77
C PRO A 12 -57.19 -38.00 -1.62
N SER A 13 -58.07 -37.28 -2.32
CA SER A 13 -57.86 -35.88 -2.70
C SER A 13 -57.82 -35.05 -1.41
N GLY A 14 -56.70 -35.13 -0.68
CA GLY A 14 -56.35 -34.09 0.28
C GLY A 14 -55.76 -32.92 -0.50
N PRO A 15 -56.23 -31.67 -0.32
CA PRO A 15 -55.49 -30.53 -0.84
C PRO A 15 -54.10 -30.61 -0.23
N TYR A 16 -53.07 -30.56 -1.07
CA TYR A 16 -51.71 -30.33 -0.61
C TYR A 16 -51.71 -29.03 0.18
N GLN A 17 -51.95 -29.12 1.49
CA GLN A 17 -51.46 -28.17 2.44
C GLN A 17 -49.95 -28.28 2.29
N TYR A 18 -49.40 -27.45 1.40
CA TYR A 18 -48.04 -26.99 1.55
C TYR A 18 -48.04 -26.26 2.89
N ASP A 19 -47.78 -27.05 3.94
CA ASP A 19 -47.34 -26.55 5.21
C ASP A 19 -46.27 -25.50 4.91
N HIS A 20 -46.43 -24.33 5.49
CA HIS A 20 -45.62 -23.14 5.24
C HIS A 20 -44.20 -23.29 5.83
N GLY A 21 -43.54 -24.43 5.54
CA GLY A 21 -42.12 -24.68 5.73
C GLY A 21 -41.26 -24.27 4.53
N MET A 22 -41.87 -23.87 3.41
CA MET A 22 -41.14 -23.26 2.30
C MET A 22 -41.04 -21.76 2.54
N ALA A 23 -39.91 -21.32 3.12
CA ALA A 23 -39.55 -19.90 3.16
C ALA A 23 -39.82 -19.29 1.78
N THR A 24 -40.70 -18.30 1.73
CA THR A 24 -41.08 -17.68 0.46
C THR A 24 -39.86 -16.95 -0.12
N SER A 25 -39.86 -16.68 -1.42
CA SER A 25 -38.79 -15.88 -2.06
C SER A 25 -38.49 -14.59 -1.28
N HIS A 26 -39.53 -13.97 -0.71
CA HIS A 26 -39.41 -12.80 0.15
C HIS A 26 -38.58 -13.06 1.42
N ASP A 27 -38.79 -14.19 2.10
CA ASP A 27 -38.06 -14.55 3.33
C ASP A 27 -36.59 -14.86 3.05
N PHE A 28 -36.31 -15.49 1.92
CA PHE A 28 -34.93 -15.72 1.48
C PHE A 28 -34.21 -14.39 1.20
N MET A 29 -34.85 -13.48 0.47
CA MET A 29 -34.29 -12.16 0.20
C MET A 29 -34.13 -11.33 1.48
N GLN A 30 -35.04 -11.46 2.44
CA GLN A 30 -34.94 -10.80 3.73
C GLN A 30 -33.74 -11.29 4.53
N ARG A 31 -33.52 -12.61 4.64
CA ARG A 31 -32.34 -13.18 5.31
C ARG A 31 -31.04 -12.78 4.63
N MET A 32 -31.01 -12.74 3.30
CA MET A 32 -29.84 -12.26 2.55
C MET A 32 -29.52 -10.80 2.88
N ARG A 33 -30.53 -9.93 2.96
CA ARG A 33 -30.33 -8.53 3.37
C ARG A 33 -29.79 -8.42 4.79
N GLU A 34 -30.30 -9.20 5.73
CA GLU A 34 -29.84 -9.19 7.12
C GLU A 34 -28.38 -9.63 7.25
N VAL A 35 -27.97 -10.67 6.50
CA VAL A 35 -26.58 -11.12 6.45
C VAL A 35 -25.67 -10.04 5.87
N GLN A 36 -26.10 -9.35 4.81
CA GLN A 36 -25.33 -8.26 4.21
C GLN A 36 -25.23 -7.05 5.15
N ALA A 37 -26.33 -6.65 5.78
CA ALA A 37 -26.33 -5.57 6.78
C ALA A 37 -25.41 -5.88 7.96
N ALA A 38 -25.38 -7.13 8.43
CA ALA A 38 -24.46 -7.55 9.49
C ALA A 38 -22.99 -7.46 9.06
N ARG A 39 -22.69 -7.80 7.80
CA ARG A 39 -21.34 -7.68 7.23
C ARG A 39 -20.92 -6.22 7.07
N GLU A 40 -21.80 -5.38 6.56
CA GLU A 40 -21.56 -3.94 6.40
C GLU A 40 -21.30 -3.28 7.76
N LYS A 41 -22.15 -3.57 8.76
CA LYS A 41 -21.96 -3.08 10.13
C LYS A 41 -20.65 -3.54 10.78
N ALA A 42 -20.19 -4.75 10.46
CA ALA A 42 -18.89 -5.24 10.94
C ALA A 42 -17.71 -4.56 10.23
N PHE A 43 -17.92 -4.07 9.00
CA PHE A 43 -16.89 -3.41 8.20
C PHE A 43 -16.69 -1.94 8.56
N GLU A 44 -17.76 -1.22 8.95
CA GLU A 44 -17.68 0.19 9.37
C GLU A 44 -16.53 0.49 10.35
N PRO A 45 -16.42 -0.16 11.53
CA PRO A 45 -15.33 0.13 12.46
C PRO A 45 -13.95 -0.25 11.90
N LEU A 46 -13.89 -1.25 11.03
CA LEU A 46 -12.62 -1.64 10.38
C LEU A 46 -12.17 -0.55 9.40
N ALA A 47 -13.10 0.02 8.62
CA ALA A 47 -12.81 1.11 7.70
C ALA A 47 -12.30 2.35 8.43
N GLU A 48 -12.94 2.72 9.55
CA GLU A 48 -12.50 3.84 10.40
C GLU A 48 -11.08 3.62 10.93
N ILE A 49 -10.76 2.43 11.44
CA ILE A 49 -9.41 2.12 11.93
C ILE A 49 -8.38 2.18 10.80
N LEU A 50 -8.72 1.71 9.59
CA LEU A 50 -7.83 1.77 8.45
C LEU A 50 -7.55 3.21 8.00
N GLU A 51 -8.56 4.08 8.03
CA GLU A 51 -8.40 5.51 7.76
C GLU A 51 -7.48 6.16 8.79
N GLN A 52 -7.73 5.95 10.09
CA GLN A 52 -6.89 6.46 11.16
C GLN A 52 -5.44 5.98 11.04
N ARG A 53 -5.25 4.70 10.71
CA ARG A 53 -3.92 4.13 10.49
C ARG A 53 -3.21 4.80 9.32
N ALA A 54 -3.90 5.02 8.21
CA ALA A 54 -3.32 5.68 7.04
C ALA A 54 -2.93 7.12 7.36
N GLU A 55 -3.74 7.84 8.12
CA GLU A 55 -3.45 9.20 8.55
C GLU A 55 -2.23 9.27 9.48
N LEU A 56 -2.17 8.41 10.50
CA LEU A 56 -1.00 8.33 11.38
C LEU A 56 0.28 7.98 10.61
N GLN A 57 0.19 7.09 9.61
CA GLN A 57 1.35 6.78 8.76
C GLN A 57 1.81 7.98 7.92
N ARG A 58 0.88 8.80 7.42
CA ARG A 58 1.22 10.04 6.71
C ARG A 58 1.88 11.04 7.64
N GLN A 59 1.38 11.18 8.86
CA GLN A 59 1.97 12.07 9.88
C GLN A 59 3.37 11.63 10.27
N LEU A 60 3.60 10.33 10.48
CA LEU A 60 4.93 9.78 10.73
C LEU A 60 5.88 10.06 9.55
N ALA A 61 5.44 9.77 8.32
CA ALA A 61 6.25 10.04 7.13
C ALA A 61 6.60 11.52 6.96
N ALA A 62 5.71 12.43 7.35
CA ALA A 62 5.97 13.87 7.33
C ALA A 62 7.02 14.30 8.38
N LEU A 63 7.13 13.57 9.49
CA LEU A 63 8.10 13.84 10.56
C LEU A 63 9.46 13.16 10.36
N ASP A 64 9.54 12.12 9.53
CA ASP A 64 10.80 11.39 9.28
C ASP A 64 11.94 12.31 8.81
N ALA A 65 11.67 13.19 7.84
CA ALA A 65 12.68 14.10 7.29
C ALA A 65 13.18 15.15 8.32
N PRO A 66 12.33 15.95 8.97
CA PRO A 66 12.80 16.91 9.97
C PRO A 66 13.46 16.24 11.17
N TYR A 67 13.00 15.04 11.56
CA TYR A 67 13.66 14.26 12.61
C TYR A 67 15.10 13.90 12.23
N ALA A 68 15.30 13.39 11.02
CA ALA A 68 16.63 12.98 10.57
C ALA A 68 17.59 14.18 10.40
N GLU A 69 17.07 15.36 10.01
CA GLU A 69 17.83 16.62 10.01
C GLU A 69 18.21 17.06 11.43
N ALA A 70 17.28 16.99 12.39
CA ALA A 70 17.54 17.34 13.78
C ALA A 70 18.60 16.40 14.41
N TYR A 71 18.55 15.11 14.08
CA TYR A 71 19.56 14.13 14.51
C TYR A 71 20.96 14.50 14.01
N VAL A 72 21.10 14.82 12.72
CA VAL A 72 22.38 15.25 12.14
C VAL A 72 22.85 16.60 12.71
N ALA A 73 21.93 17.52 13.01
CA ALA A 73 22.28 18.77 13.67
C ALA A 73 22.81 18.54 15.09
N ALA A 74 22.25 17.58 15.83
CA ALA A 74 22.74 17.18 17.15
C ALA A 74 24.15 16.57 17.04
N GLU A 75 24.38 15.66 16.09
CA GLU A 75 25.73 15.12 15.80
C GLU A 75 26.73 16.24 15.46
N ALA A 76 26.31 17.24 14.67
CA ALA A 76 27.14 18.37 14.31
C ALA A 76 27.44 19.30 15.50
N ALA A 77 26.56 19.35 16.50
CA ALA A 77 26.73 20.07 17.76
C ALA A 77 27.59 19.31 18.78
N GLY A 78 28.06 18.10 18.45
CA GLY A 78 28.96 17.30 19.28
C GLY A 78 28.26 16.25 20.14
N TRP A 79 26.95 16.05 19.98
CA TRP A 79 26.26 14.92 20.61
C TRP A 79 26.66 13.62 19.94
N THR A 80 27.04 12.63 20.72
CA THR A 80 27.32 11.29 20.21
C THR A 80 26.03 10.50 20.04
N SER A 81 26.03 9.51 19.14
CA SER A 81 24.88 8.61 18.95
C SER A 81 24.51 7.83 20.22
N GLU A 82 25.50 7.55 21.08
CA GLU A 82 25.30 6.86 22.36
C GLU A 82 24.60 7.74 23.39
N GLU A 83 24.98 9.02 23.49
CA GLU A 83 24.28 10.00 24.34
C GLU A 83 22.85 10.25 23.85
N LEU A 84 22.65 10.33 22.53
CA LEU A 84 21.31 10.45 21.93
C LEU A 84 20.45 9.21 22.24
N LYS A 85 21.01 8.00 22.12
CA LYS A 85 20.30 6.78 22.52
C LYS A 85 19.99 6.73 24.02
N ALA A 86 20.90 7.21 24.88
CA ALA A 86 20.68 7.24 26.32
C ALA A 86 19.50 8.13 26.72
N ILE A 87 19.19 9.17 25.94
CA ILE A 87 18.01 10.03 26.13
C ILE A 87 16.77 9.55 25.35
N GLY A 88 16.84 8.38 24.70
CA GLY A 88 15.73 7.78 23.96
C GLY A 88 15.55 8.30 22.53
N VAL A 89 16.53 9.02 21.98
CA VAL A 89 16.55 9.40 20.57
C VAL A 89 17.10 8.24 19.75
N GLU A 90 16.25 7.61 18.96
CA GLU A 90 16.62 6.52 18.07
C GLU A 90 17.34 7.03 16.81
N GLU A 91 18.13 6.16 16.18
CA GLU A 91 18.78 6.52 14.93
C GLU A 91 17.77 6.53 13.76
N PRO A 92 17.69 7.60 12.95
CA PRO A 92 16.77 7.67 11.83
C PRO A 92 17.10 6.60 10.78
N ALA A 93 16.10 5.79 10.38
CA ALA A 93 16.27 4.72 9.40
C ALA A 93 16.79 5.20 8.04
N LYS A 94 16.55 6.48 7.71
CA LYS A 94 17.10 7.15 6.53
C LYS A 94 17.84 8.41 6.98
N ARG A 95 19.12 8.26 7.32
CA ARG A 95 20.00 9.42 7.50
C ARG A 95 19.96 10.28 6.23
N PRO A 96 19.73 11.60 6.33
CA PRO A 96 19.73 12.46 5.15
C PRO A 96 21.09 12.31 4.48
N LYS A 97 21.09 12.15 3.15
CA LYS A 97 22.30 11.89 2.38
C LYS A 97 23.24 13.08 2.57
N GLY A 98 24.21 12.90 3.46
CA GLY A 98 25.03 13.97 4.00
C GLY A 98 25.69 14.78 2.89
N ARG A 99 25.64 16.11 3.06
CA ARG A 99 26.43 17.08 2.29
C ARG A 99 27.88 16.57 2.18
N PRO A 100 28.49 16.54 0.98
CA PRO A 100 29.85 16.04 0.81
C PRO A 100 30.80 16.77 1.76
N ARG A 101 31.31 16.05 2.76
CA ARG A 101 32.42 16.47 3.62
C ARG A 101 33.69 16.48 2.76
N GLY A 102 33.92 17.59 2.07
CA GLY A 102 35.11 17.81 1.24
C GLY A 102 34.79 18.84 0.18
N THR A 103 35.01 20.12 0.43
CA THR A 103 36.30 20.71 0.12
C THR A 103 36.51 21.93 1.01
N ARG A 104 37.39 21.80 2.01
CA ARG A 104 37.98 22.97 2.68
C ARG A 104 38.94 23.60 1.67
N ARG A 105 38.40 24.38 0.72
CA ARG A 105 39.20 25.23 -0.17
C ARG A 105 39.71 26.37 0.69
N THR A 106 40.85 26.17 1.33
CA THR A 106 41.73 27.27 1.71
C THR A 106 42.26 27.89 0.43
N ALA A 107 41.45 28.70 -0.24
CA ALA A 107 41.90 29.54 -1.34
C ALA A 107 42.71 30.67 -0.71
N LYS A 108 44.03 30.46 -0.69
CA LYS A 108 45.04 31.46 -0.42
C LYS A 108 44.76 32.70 -1.29
N ARG A 109 44.66 33.83 -0.62
CA ARG A 109 44.50 35.16 -1.22
C ARG A 109 45.78 35.51 -1.98
N GLU A 110 45.76 35.40 -3.30
CA GLU A 110 46.72 36.08 -4.18
C GLU A 110 45.95 36.87 -5.24
N LYS A 111 46.42 38.10 -5.43
CA LYS A 111 45.81 39.25 -6.11
C LYS A 111 46.01 39.14 -7.65
N PRO A 112 45.18 39.80 -8.49
CA PRO A 112 45.05 39.44 -9.90
C PRO A 112 46.10 40.11 -10.78
N GLU A 113 46.66 39.36 -11.72
CA GLU A 113 47.33 39.92 -12.90
C GLU A 113 46.61 39.45 -14.17
N SER A 114 46.05 40.46 -14.82
CA SER A 114 45.79 40.62 -16.24
C SER A 114 46.49 39.62 -17.16
N SER A 115 45.73 38.96 -18.04
CA SER A 115 45.75 39.26 -19.48
C SER A 115 44.69 38.46 -20.22
N ALA A 116 43.99 39.18 -21.09
CA ALA A 116 43.02 38.68 -22.04
C ALA A 116 43.65 37.67 -23.02
N HIS A 117 42.92 36.61 -23.34
CA HIS A 117 42.87 36.15 -24.72
C HIS A 117 41.47 35.63 -25.05
N GLU A 118 40.87 36.29 -26.03
CA GLU A 118 39.53 36.09 -26.55
C GLU A 118 39.57 35.13 -27.76
N SER A 119 38.67 34.13 -27.74
CA SER A 119 37.90 33.54 -28.86
C SER A 119 38.59 32.70 -29.96
N PRO A 120 37.83 31.95 -30.80
CA PRO A 120 36.67 31.08 -30.49
C PRO A 120 36.67 29.72 -31.27
N ALA A 121 35.64 28.90 -30.99
CA ALA A 121 34.97 27.93 -31.89
C ALA A 121 35.67 26.59 -32.24
N THR A 122 35.12 25.47 -31.74
CA THR A 122 34.46 24.46 -32.61
C THR A 122 33.54 23.55 -31.77
N SER A 123 32.33 23.35 -32.29
CA SER A 123 31.25 22.50 -31.76
C SER A 123 31.23 21.18 -32.57
N PRO A 124 30.22 20.30 -32.45
CA PRO A 124 30.00 19.27 -31.44
C PRO A 124 30.12 17.83 -32.04
N ALA A 125 30.35 16.80 -31.22
CA ALA A 125 30.22 15.40 -31.67
C ALA A 125 29.46 14.60 -30.61
N GLY A 126 28.24 14.18 -30.98
CA GLY A 126 27.30 13.49 -30.12
C GLY A 126 27.78 12.11 -29.68
N ALA A 127 27.54 11.81 -28.40
CA ALA A 127 27.48 10.43 -27.91
C ALA A 127 26.00 10.07 -27.74
N VAL A 128 25.56 9.14 -28.58
CA VAL A 128 24.20 8.63 -28.73
C VAL A 128 23.80 7.82 -27.48
N PRO A 129 22.60 7.99 -26.91
CA PRO A 129 22.10 7.14 -25.83
C PRO A 129 21.71 5.75 -26.36
N SER A 130 22.23 4.69 -25.74
CA SER A 130 21.82 3.32 -26.02
C SER A 130 20.45 3.05 -25.35
N GLN A 131 19.38 3.14 -26.14
CA GLN A 131 18.13 2.44 -25.87
C GLN A 131 18.30 0.98 -26.30
N GLN A 132 18.18 0.05 -25.35
CA GLN A 132 18.00 -1.36 -25.69
C GLN A 132 16.67 -1.85 -25.13
N GLY A 133 15.71 -1.96 -26.05
CA GLY A 133 14.86 -3.14 -26.23
C GLY A 133 13.93 -3.51 -25.08
N ALA A 134 12.68 -3.07 -25.22
CA ALA A 134 11.51 -3.73 -24.66
C ALA A 134 11.27 -5.12 -25.28
N GLY A 135 10.57 -5.97 -24.53
CA GLY A 135 10.09 -7.30 -24.91
C GLY A 135 10.49 -8.29 -23.81
N GLU A 136 9.61 -9.09 -23.20
CA GLU A 136 8.27 -9.47 -23.58
C GLU A 136 7.62 -10.17 -22.37
N ALA A 137 6.30 -10.12 -22.32
CA ALA A 137 5.47 -10.73 -21.31
C ALA A 137 5.67 -12.25 -21.18
N ALA A 138 5.49 -12.79 -19.97
CA ALA A 138 4.59 -13.93 -19.74
C ALA A 138 4.56 -14.38 -18.26
N ALA A 139 3.34 -14.37 -17.72
CA ALA A 139 2.74 -15.42 -16.89
C ALA A 139 3.44 -15.89 -15.59
N ALA A 140 2.80 -15.56 -14.47
CA ALA A 140 2.72 -16.47 -13.31
C ALA A 140 2.01 -17.78 -13.74
N PRO A 141 2.30 -18.93 -13.10
CA PRO A 141 1.57 -19.28 -11.89
C PRO A 141 2.34 -20.09 -10.82
N VAL A 142 1.95 -19.85 -9.56
CA VAL A 142 1.58 -20.83 -8.51
C VAL A 142 2.43 -22.10 -8.35
N GLY A 143 2.99 -22.31 -7.15
CA GLY A 143 3.40 -23.65 -6.70
C GLY A 143 3.86 -23.73 -5.24
N SER A 144 2.96 -24.23 -4.38
CA SER A 144 3.17 -25.10 -3.19
C SER A 144 4.38 -24.87 -2.27
N ILE A 145 4.21 -24.48 -1.00
CA ILE A 145 3.81 -25.31 0.17
C ILE A 145 4.28 -26.78 0.16
N SER A 146 5.21 -27.11 1.07
CA SER A 146 5.11 -28.21 2.06
C SER A 146 6.50 -28.56 2.61
N GLY A 147 6.57 -28.67 3.94
CA GLY A 147 7.72 -29.09 4.74
C GLY A 147 7.48 -28.75 6.20
#